data_AF-A0A6C0EAL9-F1
#
_entry.id   AF-A0A6C0EAL9-F1
#
_cell.length_a   1.000
_cell.length_b   1.000
_cell.length_c   1.000
_cell.angle_alpha   90.00
_cell.angle_beta   90.00
_cell.angle_gamma   90.00
#
_symmetry.space_group_name_H-M   'P 1'
#
loop_
_entity.id
_entity.type
_entity.pdbx_description
1 polymer ?
#
loop_
_entity_poly.entity_id
_entity_poly.type
_entity_poly.pdbx_seq_one_letter_code
_entity_poly.pdbx_strand_id
1 'polypeptide(L)'
;MNCRDQLREKVTKELELNKLPDDVSISTMTFVCDIDIIFNCENIAKYMPLNILGVVNISYGRHGDNMTNRSIITKKKTKKEKKKKKIFYNQVSLAVMVPSKDKKPVNMKLFTNGSIQMTGCKTIDNAIDTLITMFEELKKVKAVINYDKKEIEEKPFVSDVTKLKLSNIKNLSIAMINSNFVVPFKINRDNLYRQLFVDKYNCTYDPEVHACVNIKHEQPDKKVSIFVFERGSVIVTGAKTCTHVANAYNFINEYLLRNIELIKKRDTTDQTIVKYLEKIKTY
;
A
#
# COMPACT_ATOMS: atom_id res chain seq x y z
N MET A 1 -31.00 3.70 3.22
CA MET A 1 -29.64 3.26 2.83
C MET A 1 -28.86 2.93 4.10
N ASN A 2 -28.21 1.76 4.21
CA ASN A 2 -27.52 1.38 5.45
C ASN A 2 -26.18 2.15 5.60
N CYS A 3 -25.55 2.11 6.78
CA CYS A 3 -24.31 2.86 7.04
C CYS A 3 -23.13 2.43 6.14
N ARG A 4 -23.10 1.14 5.74
CA ARG A 4 -22.09 0.62 4.81
C ARG A 4 -22.21 1.30 3.45
N ASP A 5 -23.42 1.36 2.91
CA ASP A 5 -23.73 1.96 1.62
C ASP A 5 -23.43 3.47 1.62
N GLN A 6 -23.70 4.17 2.73
CA GLN A 6 -23.36 5.59 2.90
C GLN A 6 -21.85 5.84 2.82
N LEU A 7 -21.05 5.05 3.56
CA LEU A 7 -19.59 5.15 3.50
C LEU A 7 -19.07 4.80 2.11
N ARG A 8 -19.63 3.76 1.48
CA ARG A 8 -19.24 3.33 0.14
C ARG A 8 -19.51 4.42 -0.90
N GLU A 9 -20.70 5.03 -0.87
CA GLU A 9 -21.08 6.08 -1.81
C GLU A 9 -20.17 7.30 -1.67
N LYS A 10 -19.92 7.74 -0.42
CA LYS A 10 -19.03 8.86 -0.13
C LYS A 10 -17.65 8.65 -0.74
N VAL A 11 -17.03 7.50 -0.46
CA VAL A 11 -15.66 7.23 -0.94
C VAL A 11 -15.63 6.94 -2.44
N THR A 12 -16.70 6.38 -3.01
CA THR A 12 -16.82 6.19 -4.47
C THR A 12 -16.79 7.54 -5.20
N LYS A 13 -17.51 8.53 -4.68
CA LYS A 13 -17.50 9.89 -5.22
C LYS A 13 -16.11 10.52 -5.17
N GLU A 14 -15.40 10.40 -4.04
CA GLU A 14 -14.03 10.90 -3.89
C GLU A 14 -13.01 10.16 -4.78
N LEU A 15 -13.22 8.87 -5.03
CA LEU A 15 -12.30 8.05 -5.84
C LEU A 15 -12.36 8.40 -7.33
N GLU A 16 -13.52 8.84 -7.84
CA GLU A 16 -13.73 9.16 -9.27
C GLU A 16 -13.44 7.96 -10.20
N LEU A 17 -13.84 6.76 -9.79
CA LEU A 17 -13.42 5.49 -10.42
C LEU A 17 -13.65 5.44 -11.94
N ASN A 18 -14.68 6.13 -12.44
CA ASN A 18 -15.01 6.27 -13.86
C ASN A 18 -13.94 7.00 -14.70
N LYS A 19 -12.94 7.62 -14.06
CA LYS A 19 -11.80 8.27 -14.71
C LYS A 19 -10.59 7.35 -14.86
N LEU A 20 -10.62 6.14 -14.28
CA LEU A 20 -9.53 5.19 -14.39
C LEU A 20 -9.43 4.67 -15.83
N PRO A 21 -8.26 4.75 -16.51
CA PRO A 21 -8.10 4.18 -17.84
C PRO A 21 -8.26 2.65 -17.83
N ASP A 22 -8.77 2.08 -18.92
CA ASP A 22 -9.20 0.65 -18.99
C ASP A 22 -8.04 -0.35 -18.81
N ASP A 23 -6.83 0.01 -19.26
CA ASP A 23 -5.62 -0.81 -19.16
C ASP A 23 -4.85 -0.58 -17.85
N VAL A 24 -5.36 0.28 -16.96
CA VAL A 24 -4.76 0.61 -15.67
C VAL A 24 -5.42 -0.18 -14.56
N SER A 25 -4.59 -0.90 -13.80
CA SER A 25 -5.05 -1.65 -12.63
C SER A 25 -4.65 -0.95 -11.33
N ILE A 26 -5.57 -0.89 -10.35
CA ILE A 26 -5.24 -0.46 -8.99
C ILE A 26 -4.57 -1.62 -8.26
N SER A 27 -3.28 -1.45 -7.97
CA SER A 27 -2.49 -2.44 -7.23
C SER A 27 -2.82 -2.43 -5.73
N THR A 28 -3.03 -1.23 -5.17
CA THR A 28 -3.44 -1.00 -3.79
C THR A 28 -3.87 0.45 -3.58
N MET A 29 -4.76 0.65 -2.63
CA MET A 29 -5.14 1.92 -2.02
C MET A 29 -4.80 1.87 -0.53
N THR A 30 -4.53 3.05 0.02
CA THR A 30 -4.39 3.30 1.45
C THR A 30 -5.56 4.16 1.90
N PHE A 31 -6.36 3.62 2.81
CA PHE A 31 -7.46 4.33 3.45
C PHE A 31 -7.00 4.82 4.83
N VAL A 32 -7.49 5.99 5.21
CA VAL A 32 -7.34 6.54 6.56
C VAL A 32 -8.70 6.98 7.06
N CYS A 33 -8.94 6.81 8.35
CA CYS A 33 -10.13 7.30 9.03
C CYS A 33 -9.83 7.46 10.53
N ASP A 34 -10.76 8.07 11.24
CA ASP A 34 -10.67 8.26 12.69
C ASP A 34 -11.96 7.82 13.37
N ILE A 35 -11.85 7.43 14.63
CA ILE A 35 -12.97 7.18 15.51
C ILE A 35 -12.64 7.74 16.90
N ASP A 36 -13.63 8.30 17.58
CA ASP A 36 -13.44 8.96 18.87
C ASP A 36 -13.35 7.94 20.03
N ILE A 37 -12.27 7.16 20.04
CA ILE A 37 -12.00 6.10 21.01
C ILE A 37 -10.50 5.98 21.29
N ILE A 38 -10.13 5.49 22.46
CA ILE A 38 -8.75 5.16 22.78
C ILE A 38 -8.54 3.67 22.51
N PHE A 39 -7.59 3.32 21.65
CA PHE A 39 -7.17 1.95 21.41
C PHE A 39 -6.07 1.55 22.41
N ASN A 40 -6.31 0.51 23.20
CA ASN A 40 -5.28 -0.09 24.04
C ASN A 40 -4.40 -1.01 23.19
N CYS A 41 -3.44 -0.41 22.46
CA CYS A 41 -2.57 -1.10 21.51
C CYS A 41 -1.80 -2.27 22.14
N GLU A 42 -1.39 -2.15 23.40
CA GLU A 42 -0.69 -3.21 24.13
C GLU A 42 -1.61 -4.39 24.42
N ASN A 43 -2.81 -4.15 24.95
CA ASN A 43 -3.79 -5.22 25.20
C ASN A 43 -4.20 -5.92 23.91
N ILE A 44 -4.45 -5.16 22.83
CA ILE A 44 -4.71 -5.71 21.49
C ILE A 44 -3.54 -6.61 21.08
N ALA A 45 -2.31 -6.13 21.22
CA ALA A 45 -1.12 -6.88 20.82
C ALA A 45 -0.91 -8.17 21.61
N LYS A 46 -1.18 -8.17 22.92
CA LYS A 46 -0.95 -9.30 23.82
C LYS A 46 -2.09 -10.32 23.81
N TYR A 47 -3.34 -9.86 23.82
CA TYR A 47 -4.48 -10.70 24.18
C TYR A 47 -5.50 -10.92 23.06
N MET A 48 -5.47 -10.15 21.97
CA MET A 48 -6.37 -10.40 20.84
C MET A 48 -6.08 -11.79 20.23
N PRO A 49 -7.08 -12.67 20.05
CA PRO A 49 -6.85 -13.96 19.44
C PRO A 49 -6.47 -13.80 17.96
N LEU A 50 -5.61 -14.69 17.46
CA LEU A 50 -5.36 -14.80 16.04
C LEU A 50 -6.36 -15.78 15.42
N ASN A 51 -6.81 -15.51 14.20
CA ASN A 51 -7.78 -16.30 13.44
C ASN A 51 -7.40 -16.31 11.96
N ILE A 52 -7.39 -17.49 11.32
CA ILE A 52 -7.09 -17.65 9.89
C ILE A 52 -8.06 -16.92 8.96
N LEU A 53 -9.30 -16.69 9.42
CA LEU A 53 -10.34 -15.94 8.70
C LEU A 53 -10.51 -14.50 9.23
N GLY A 54 -9.62 -14.04 10.10
CA GLY A 54 -9.65 -12.70 10.68
C GLY A 54 -8.24 -12.16 10.88
N VAL A 55 -7.87 -11.87 12.13
CA VAL A 55 -6.54 -11.34 12.44
C VAL A 55 -5.48 -12.45 12.36
N VAL A 56 -4.63 -12.42 11.34
CA VAL A 56 -3.62 -13.46 11.10
C VAL A 56 -2.23 -13.12 11.62
N ASN A 57 -1.94 -11.83 11.82
CA ASN A 57 -0.67 -11.35 12.37
C ASN A 57 -0.86 -10.02 13.10
N ILE A 58 -0.18 -9.87 14.24
CA ILE A 58 -0.13 -8.66 15.07
C ILE A 58 1.33 -8.31 15.34
N SER A 59 1.65 -7.02 15.39
CA SER A 59 2.97 -6.50 15.74
C SER A 59 2.87 -5.17 16.48
N TYR A 60 3.54 -5.10 17.63
CA TYR A 60 3.59 -3.93 18.50
C TYR A 60 4.91 -3.87 19.28
N GLY A 61 5.43 -2.66 19.50
CA GLY A 61 6.63 -2.46 20.29
C GLY A 61 7.90 -3.03 19.65
N ARG A 62 8.74 -3.67 20.47
CA ARG A 62 10.05 -4.17 20.04
C ARG A 62 9.89 -5.32 19.05
N HIS A 63 10.59 -5.25 17.92
CA HIS A 63 10.57 -6.34 16.94
C HIS A 63 11.15 -7.64 17.53
N GLY A 64 10.44 -8.75 17.36
CA GLY A 64 10.85 -10.06 17.86
C GLY A 64 10.36 -10.39 19.27
N ASP A 65 9.61 -9.50 19.93
CA ASP A 65 8.93 -9.83 21.17
C ASP A 65 7.76 -10.78 20.88
N ASN A 66 7.85 -12.02 21.38
CA ASN A 66 6.87 -13.08 21.13
C ASN A 66 5.50 -12.81 21.75
N MET A 67 5.42 -11.95 22.78
CA MET A 67 4.16 -11.62 23.44
C MET A 67 3.34 -10.62 22.62
N THR A 68 3.99 -9.70 21.91
CA THR A 68 3.34 -8.60 21.18
C THR A 68 3.49 -8.68 19.66
N ASN A 69 4.31 -9.62 19.15
CA ASN A 69 4.48 -9.89 17.72
C ASN A 69 4.10 -11.34 17.41
N ARG A 70 2.80 -11.58 17.24
CA ARG A 70 2.21 -12.91 17.07
C ARG A 70 1.73 -13.10 15.63
N SER A 71 1.92 -14.29 15.05
CA SER A 71 1.54 -14.59 13.66
C SER A 71 1.17 -16.06 13.51
N ILE A 72 0.03 -16.37 12.87
CA ILE A 72 -0.30 -17.74 12.42
C ILE A 72 0.38 -18.03 11.08
N ILE A 73 0.65 -17.01 10.27
CA ILE A 73 1.28 -17.18 8.96
C ILE A 73 2.79 -17.29 9.13
N THR A 74 3.37 -18.35 8.55
CA THR A 74 4.82 -18.57 8.48
C THR A 74 5.48 -17.51 7.59
N LYS A 75 6.30 -16.65 8.18
CA LYS A 75 7.10 -15.69 7.41
C LYS A 75 8.31 -16.42 6.82
N LYS A 76 8.51 -16.34 5.49
CA LYS A 76 9.77 -16.76 4.86
C LYS A 76 10.93 -16.02 5.52
N LYS A 77 11.92 -16.73 6.06
CA LYS A 77 13.15 -16.14 6.61
C LYS A 77 13.85 -15.39 5.49
N THR A 78 13.86 -14.06 5.57
CA THR A 78 14.64 -13.21 4.67
C THR A 78 16.03 -13.06 5.26
N LYS A 79 17.08 -13.50 4.54
CA LYS A 79 18.50 -13.47 4.96
C LYS A 79 19.09 -12.05 5.14
N LYS A 80 18.31 -10.98 4.96
CA LYS A 80 18.82 -9.60 5.10
C LYS A 80 18.78 -9.16 6.56
N GLU A 81 19.93 -8.73 7.09
CA GLU A 81 20.01 -8.00 8.34
C GLU A 81 19.09 -6.77 8.28
N LYS A 82 18.06 -6.77 9.12
CA LYS A 82 17.16 -5.64 9.23
C LYS A 82 17.80 -4.62 10.17
N LYS A 83 18.03 -3.39 9.67
CA LYS A 83 18.41 -2.24 10.51
C LYS A 83 17.50 -2.17 11.75
N LYS A 84 18.07 -1.84 12.92
CA LYS A 84 17.31 -1.61 14.15
C LYS A 84 16.19 -0.60 13.86
N LYS A 85 14.94 -1.04 13.86
CA LYS A 85 13.80 -0.17 13.65
C LYS A 85 13.54 0.63 14.93
N LYS A 86 13.18 1.91 14.78
CA LYS A 86 12.62 2.71 15.88
C LYS A 86 11.38 1.99 16.42
N ILE A 87 11.22 2.03 17.74
CA ILE A 87 10.07 1.41 18.40
C ILE A 87 8.90 2.40 18.36
N PHE A 88 7.73 1.93 17.93
CA PHE A 88 6.51 2.74 17.81
C PHE A 88 5.44 2.19 18.75
N TYR A 89 5.36 2.74 19.96
CA TYR A 89 4.39 2.33 20.97
C TYR A 89 3.01 2.98 20.81
N ASN A 90 2.89 3.97 19.93
CA ASN A 90 1.62 4.68 19.70
C ASN A 90 0.65 3.94 18.76
N GLN A 91 1.04 2.78 18.22
CA GLN A 91 0.22 2.03 17.27
C GLN A 91 0.49 0.53 17.26
N VAL A 92 -0.57 -0.25 17.11
CA VAL A 92 -0.51 -1.69 16.81
C VAL A 92 -0.74 -1.91 15.31
N SER A 93 0.06 -2.79 14.71
CA SER A 93 -0.08 -3.18 13.30
C SER A 93 -0.65 -4.59 13.19
N LEU A 94 -1.69 -4.73 12.38
CA LEU A 94 -2.52 -5.92 12.20
C LEU A 94 -2.51 -6.32 10.73
N ALA A 95 -2.61 -7.62 10.46
CA ALA A 95 -2.93 -8.16 9.15
C ALA A 95 -4.24 -8.93 9.28
N VAL A 96 -5.26 -8.51 8.52
CA VAL A 96 -6.64 -8.95 8.65
C VAL A 96 -7.10 -9.58 7.34
N MET A 97 -7.53 -10.84 7.40
CA MET A 97 -8.21 -11.51 6.30
C MET A 97 -9.67 -11.04 6.28
N VAL A 98 -10.16 -10.70 5.10
CA VAL A 98 -11.53 -10.19 4.91
C VAL A 98 -12.20 -10.87 3.73
N PRO A 99 -13.53 -11.09 3.76
CA PRO A 99 -14.24 -11.82 2.71
C PRO A 99 -14.13 -11.17 1.31
N SER A 100 -14.14 -9.84 1.22
CA SER A 100 -14.00 -9.12 -0.06
C SER A 100 -12.61 -9.19 -0.69
N LYS A 101 -11.66 -9.90 -0.08
CA LYS A 101 -10.28 -9.98 -0.55
C LYS A 101 -9.77 -11.41 -0.54
N ASP A 102 -9.23 -11.85 -1.66
CA ASP A 102 -8.54 -13.13 -1.77
C ASP A 102 -7.41 -13.25 -0.76
N LYS A 103 -6.84 -14.48 -0.64
CA LYS A 103 -5.69 -15.03 0.14
C LYS A 103 -4.62 -14.11 0.78
N LYS A 104 -4.57 -12.80 0.49
CA LYS A 104 -3.71 -11.78 1.10
C LYS A 104 -4.48 -10.88 2.06
N PRO A 105 -3.99 -10.67 3.29
CA PRO A 105 -4.64 -9.80 4.26
C PRO A 105 -4.60 -8.31 3.87
N VAL A 106 -5.52 -7.52 4.41
CA VAL A 106 -5.41 -6.05 4.53
C VAL A 106 -4.53 -5.75 5.74
N ASN A 107 -3.57 -4.84 5.59
CA ASN A 107 -2.80 -4.39 6.75
C ASN A 107 -3.55 -3.23 7.39
N MET A 108 -3.82 -3.31 8.68
CA MET A 108 -4.43 -2.25 9.46
C MET A 108 -3.43 -1.74 10.51
N LYS A 109 -3.43 -0.44 10.77
CA LYS A 109 -2.79 0.17 11.93
C LYS A 109 -3.85 0.87 12.74
N LEU A 110 -3.87 0.58 14.03
CA LEU A 110 -4.68 1.29 15.01
C LEU A 110 -3.74 2.13 15.86
N PHE A 111 -3.99 3.43 15.94
CA PHE A 111 -3.21 4.37 16.73
C PHE A 111 -3.94 4.67 18.04
N THR A 112 -3.22 4.78 19.15
CA THR A 112 -3.79 5.01 20.50
C THR A 112 -4.86 6.12 20.56
N ASN A 113 -4.75 7.15 19.72
CA ASN A 113 -5.66 8.29 19.62
C ASN A 113 -6.96 8.05 18.83
N GLY A 114 -7.19 6.83 18.33
CA GLY A 114 -8.39 6.52 17.53
C GLY A 114 -8.21 6.62 16.02
N SER A 115 -7.05 7.07 15.53
CA SER A 115 -6.76 7.05 14.09
C SER A 115 -6.55 5.62 13.59
N ILE A 116 -7.01 5.36 12.37
CA ILE A 116 -6.96 4.07 11.70
C ILE A 116 -6.37 4.24 10.30
N GLN A 117 -5.42 3.38 9.94
CA GLN A 117 -4.89 3.30 8.58
C GLN A 117 -5.04 1.88 8.04
N MET A 118 -5.48 1.73 6.80
CA MET A 118 -5.63 0.45 6.11
C MET A 118 -4.88 0.48 4.77
N THR A 119 -3.98 -0.47 4.53
CA THR A 119 -3.23 -0.60 3.27
C THR A 119 -3.41 -1.99 2.67
N GLY A 120 -3.15 -2.10 1.37
CA GLY A 120 -3.37 -3.33 0.61
C GLY A 120 -4.81 -3.47 0.10
N CYS A 121 -5.66 -2.45 0.21
CA CYS A 121 -7.04 -2.51 -0.27
C CYS A 121 -7.06 -2.32 -1.80
N LYS A 122 -7.66 -3.23 -2.56
CA LYS A 122 -7.87 -3.02 -4.01
C LYS A 122 -9.22 -2.42 -4.34
N THR A 123 -10.17 -2.59 -3.43
CA THR A 123 -11.54 -2.06 -3.52
C THR A 123 -11.90 -1.31 -2.25
N ILE A 124 -12.96 -0.51 -2.30
CA ILE A 124 -13.52 0.17 -1.12
C ILE A 124 -14.06 -0.86 -0.12
N ASP A 125 -14.66 -1.95 -0.62
CA ASP A 125 -15.19 -3.03 0.22
C ASP A 125 -14.11 -3.70 1.07
N ASN A 126 -12.86 -3.78 0.59
CA ASN A 126 -11.76 -4.27 1.41
C ASN A 126 -11.56 -3.45 2.68
N ALA A 127 -11.65 -2.12 2.59
CA ALA A 127 -11.51 -1.25 3.75
C ALA A 127 -12.72 -1.37 4.69
N ILE A 128 -13.94 -1.34 4.14
CA ILE A 128 -15.17 -1.44 4.94
C ILE A 128 -15.26 -2.78 5.68
N ASP A 129 -15.01 -3.90 5.00
CA ASP A 129 -15.01 -5.21 5.63
C ASP A 129 -13.93 -5.31 6.71
N THR A 130 -12.75 -4.70 6.49
CA THR A 130 -11.69 -4.69 7.50
C THR A 130 -12.15 -3.94 8.76
N LEU A 131 -12.84 -2.80 8.61
CA LEU A 131 -13.40 -2.07 9.75
C LEU A 131 -14.45 -2.91 10.48
N ILE A 132 -15.37 -3.56 9.77
CA ILE A 132 -16.40 -4.42 10.36
C ILE A 132 -15.75 -5.57 11.14
N THR A 133 -14.89 -6.35 10.49
CA THR A 133 -14.20 -7.48 11.12
C THR A 133 -13.42 -7.04 12.35
N MET A 134 -12.70 -5.92 12.26
CA MET A 134 -11.92 -5.43 13.40
C MET A 134 -12.79 -4.88 14.53
N PHE A 135 -13.90 -4.22 14.24
CA PHE A 135 -14.82 -3.74 15.29
C PHE A 135 -15.43 -4.90 16.07
N GLU A 136 -15.77 -6.01 15.41
CA GLU A 136 -16.24 -7.21 16.09
C GLU A 136 -15.15 -7.87 16.95
N GLU A 137 -13.90 -7.91 16.50
CA GLU A 137 -12.79 -8.41 17.32
C GLU A 137 -12.48 -7.50 18.52
N LEU A 138 -12.59 -6.17 18.34
CA LEU A 138 -12.29 -5.18 19.37
C LEU A 138 -13.37 -5.09 20.47
N LYS A 139 -14.61 -5.52 20.19
CA LYS A 139 -15.69 -5.62 21.18
C LYS A 139 -15.48 -6.76 22.18
N LYS A 140 -14.65 -7.76 21.85
CA LYS A 140 -14.43 -8.92 22.72
C LYS A 140 -13.62 -8.50 23.94
N VAL A 141 -14.12 -8.85 25.12
CA VAL A 141 -13.39 -8.68 26.38
C VAL A 141 -12.56 -9.93 26.67
N LYS A 142 -11.31 -9.72 27.06
CA LYS A 142 -10.42 -10.77 27.57
C LYS A 142 -10.08 -10.44 29.01
N ALA A 143 -9.79 -11.47 29.81
CA ALA A 143 -9.32 -11.28 31.17
C ALA A 143 -8.16 -12.23 31.47
N VAL A 144 -7.33 -11.86 32.42
CA VAL A 144 -6.22 -12.67 32.94
C VAL A 144 -6.40 -12.85 34.45
N ILE A 145 -6.05 -14.02 34.96
CA ILE A 145 -6.04 -14.26 36.40
C ILE A 145 -4.73 -13.70 36.96
N ASN A 146 -4.83 -12.72 37.85
CA ASN A 146 -3.71 -12.24 38.64
C ASN A 146 -3.56 -13.15 39.87
N TYR A 147 -2.63 -14.09 39.83
CA TYR A 147 -2.43 -15.06 40.92
C TYR A 147 -1.97 -14.42 42.23
N ASP A 148 -1.20 -13.33 42.16
CA ASP A 148 -0.71 -12.62 43.35
C ASP A 148 -1.85 -11.94 44.11
N LYS A 149 -2.80 -11.37 43.36
CA LYS A 149 -4.01 -10.72 43.92
C LYS A 149 -5.20 -11.66 44.07
N LYS A 150 -5.14 -12.86 43.49
CA LYS A 150 -6.27 -13.80 43.35
C LYS A 150 -7.51 -13.17 42.70
N GLU A 151 -7.29 -12.29 41.74
CA GLU A 151 -8.35 -11.50 41.07
C GLU A 151 -8.34 -11.74 39.56
N ILE A 152 -9.51 -11.57 38.93
CA ILE A 152 -9.66 -11.57 37.48
C ILE A 152 -9.49 -10.12 37.00
N GLU A 153 -8.48 -9.86 36.18
CA GLU A 153 -8.22 -8.54 35.61
C GLU A 153 -8.65 -8.51 34.13
N GLU A 154 -9.67 -7.69 33.83
CA GLU A 154 -10.08 -7.46 32.45
C GLU A 154 -9.01 -6.69 31.66
N LYS A 155 -8.85 -7.06 30.41
CA LYS A 155 -7.93 -6.47 29.44
C LYS A 155 -8.73 -5.94 28.25
N PRO A 156 -9.45 -4.81 28.42
CA PRO A 156 -10.21 -4.21 27.34
C PRO A 156 -9.28 -3.76 26.21
N PHE A 157 -9.77 -3.88 24.98
CA PHE A 157 -9.04 -3.42 23.78
C PHE A 157 -9.28 -1.95 23.45
N VAL A 158 -10.39 -1.40 23.93
CA VAL A 158 -10.82 -0.04 23.65
C VAL A 158 -11.41 0.61 24.90
N SER A 159 -11.45 1.94 24.93
CA SER A 159 -12.05 2.69 26.04
C SER A 159 -13.58 2.58 26.12
N ASP A 160 -14.28 2.38 24.99
CA ASP A 160 -15.74 2.31 24.94
C ASP A 160 -16.25 1.48 23.76
N VAL A 161 -16.68 0.24 24.02
CA VAL A 161 -17.17 -0.70 22.99
C VAL A 161 -18.43 -0.20 22.26
N THR A 162 -19.23 0.67 22.88
CA THR A 162 -20.48 1.17 22.28
C THR A 162 -20.21 2.09 21.09
N LYS A 163 -19.02 2.70 21.05
CA LYS A 163 -18.58 3.56 19.95
C LYS A 163 -18.14 2.78 18.71
N LEU A 164 -17.84 1.48 18.80
CA LEU A 164 -17.37 0.64 17.68
C LEU A 164 -18.48 0.33 16.66
N LYS A 165 -18.91 1.37 15.94
CA LYS A 165 -19.95 1.35 14.91
C LYS A 165 -19.45 2.11 13.68
N LEU A 166 -19.81 1.63 12.49
CA LEU A 166 -19.45 2.31 11.24
C LEU A 166 -19.97 3.76 11.19
N SER A 167 -21.11 4.04 11.82
CA SER A 167 -21.71 5.39 11.90
C SER A 167 -20.82 6.39 12.63
N ASN A 168 -19.89 5.92 13.45
CA ASN A 168 -19.00 6.76 14.25
C ASN A 168 -17.63 6.98 13.57
N ILE A 169 -17.43 6.40 12.38
CA ILE A 169 -16.24 6.64 11.56
C ILE A 169 -16.27 8.07 11.03
N LYS A 170 -15.19 8.80 11.25
CA LYS A 170 -14.93 10.14 10.75
C LYS A 170 -13.83 10.09 9.70
N ASN A 171 -13.83 11.06 8.77
CA ASN A 171 -12.74 11.31 7.83
C ASN A 171 -12.26 10.12 6.99
N LEU A 172 -13.14 9.14 6.72
CA LEU A 172 -12.79 8.04 5.81
C LEU A 172 -12.47 8.61 4.43
N SER A 173 -11.21 8.46 4.03
CA SER A 173 -10.68 9.01 2.79
C SER A 173 -9.51 8.17 2.27
N ILE A 174 -9.17 8.34 0.99
CA ILE A 174 -8.03 7.68 0.35
C ILE A 174 -6.78 8.57 0.49
N ALA A 175 -5.77 8.08 1.17
CA ALA A 175 -4.50 8.79 1.35
C ALA A 175 -3.55 8.61 0.16
N MET A 176 -3.58 7.43 -0.47
CA MET A 176 -2.69 7.05 -1.56
C MET A 176 -3.30 5.94 -2.43
N ILE A 177 -3.17 6.07 -3.74
CA ILE A 177 -3.43 5.06 -4.76
C ILE A 177 -2.11 4.70 -5.43
N ASN A 178 -1.88 3.40 -5.56
CA ASN A 178 -0.84 2.85 -6.43
C ASN A 178 -1.51 2.10 -7.56
N SER A 179 -1.26 2.51 -8.79
CA SER A 179 -1.74 1.83 -9.98
C SER A 179 -0.60 1.40 -10.89
N ASN A 180 -0.88 0.44 -11.77
CA ASN A 180 0.09 -0.06 -12.72
C ASN A 180 -0.57 -0.40 -14.06
N PHE A 181 0.20 -0.20 -15.12
CA PHE A 181 -0.11 -0.62 -16.49
C PHE A 181 1.19 -1.03 -17.20
N VAL A 182 1.09 -1.49 -18.44
CA VAL A 182 2.24 -1.96 -19.23
C VAL A 182 2.14 -1.38 -20.63
N VAL A 183 3.18 -0.67 -21.07
CA VAL A 183 3.30 -0.24 -22.46
C VAL A 183 3.84 -1.37 -23.34
N PRO A 184 3.47 -1.44 -24.64
CA PRO A 184 3.71 -2.61 -25.48
C PRO A 184 5.15 -2.72 -26.03
N PHE A 185 6.13 -2.06 -25.42
CA PHE A 185 7.53 -2.09 -25.86
C PHE A 185 8.51 -1.92 -24.70
N LYS A 186 9.75 -2.39 -24.91
CA LYS A 186 10.84 -2.16 -23.97
C LYS A 186 11.37 -0.73 -24.08
N ILE A 187 11.71 -0.15 -22.94
CA ILE A 187 12.13 1.24 -22.82
C ILE A 187 13.63 1.30 -22.49
N ASN A 188 14.38 2.02 -23.31
CA ASN A 188 15.73 2.45 -23.01
C ASN A 188 15.65 3.58 -21.96
N ARG A 189 15.83 3.21 -20.69
CA ARG A 189 15.69 4.10 -19.54
C ARG A 189 16.71 5.24 -19.54
N ASP A 190 17.93 4.99 -20.00
CA ASP A 190 18.96 6.01 -20.14
C ASP A 190 18.54 7.08 -21.15
N ASN A 191 18.00 6.67 -22.31
CA ASN A 191 17.47 7.60 -23.30
C ASN A 191 16.24 8.34 -22.78
N LEU A 192 15.30 7.62 -22.14
CA LEU A 192 14.11 8.23 -21.54
C LEU A 192 14.49 9.30 -20.51
N TYR A 193 15.39 8.98 -19.58
CA TYR A 193 15.89 9.92 -18.58
C TYR A 193 16.56 11.14 -19.24
N ARG A 194 17.43 10.92 -20.23
CA ARG A 194 18.09 12.02 -20.96
C ARG A 194 17.08 12.96 -21.62
N GLN A 195 16.07 12.42 -22.31
CA GLN A 195 15.03 13.24 -22.92
C GLN A 195 14.25 14.03 -21.86
N LEU A 196 13.81 13.37 -20.77
CA LEU A 196 13.06 14.03 -19.71
C LEU A 196 13.87 15.15 -19.04
N PHE A 197 15.16 14.94 -18.85
CA PHE A 197 16.07 15.91 -18.28
C PHE A 197 16.26 17.13 -19.21
N VAL A 198 16.45 16.90 -20.51
CA VAL A 198 16.55 17.97 -21.53
C VAL A 198 15.26 18.79 -21.60
N ASP A 199 14.11 18.12 -21.55
CA ASP A 199 12.79 18.77 -21.51
C ASP A 199 12.46 19.40 -20.13
N LYS A 200 13.42 19.41 -19.19
CA LYS A 200 13.34 20.03 -17.85
C LYS A 200 12.25 19.44 -16.95
N TYR A 201 11.89 18.17 -17.15
CA TYR A 201 11.03 17.47 -16.20
C TYR A 201 11.79 17.11 -14.92
N ASN A 202 11.08 17.12 -13.79
CA ASN A 202 11.61 16.66 -12.52
C ASN A 202 11.69 15.13 -12.53
N CYS A 203 12.88 14.59 -12.85
CA CYS A 203 13.10 13.15 -12.91
C CYS A 203 14.45 12.75 -12.30
N THR A 204 14.52 11.51 -11.82
CA THR A 204 15.73 10.89 -11.29
C THR A 204 15.87 9.50 -11.87
N TYR A 205 17.10 9.10 -12.22
CA TYR A 205 17.42 7.75 -12.63
C TYR A 205 18.80 7.36 -12.10
N ASP A 206 18.81 6.35 -11.24
CA ASP A 206 20.01 5.69 -10.73
C ASP A 206 19.70 4.18 -10.67
N PRO A 207 20.15 3.39 -11.66
CA PRO A 207 19.81 1.98 -11.76
C PRO A 207 20.40 1.12 -10.64
N GLU A 208 21.43 1.59 -9.94
CA GLU A 208 22.02 0.88 -8.79
C GLU A 208 21.14 1.01 -7.55
N VAL A 209 20.48 2.18 -7.39
CA VAL A 209 19.57 2.45 -6.28
C VAL A 209 18.15 1.95 -6.57
N HIS A 210 17.63 2.25 -7.76
CA HIS A 210 16.27 1.89 -8.15
C HIS A 210 16.13 1.70 -9.68
N ALA A 211 15.61 0.55 -10.09
CA ALA A 211 15.56 0.14 -11.50
C ALA A 211 14.53 0.89 -12.37
N CYS A 212 14.00 2.03 -11.98
CA CYS A 212 13.04 2.79 -12.79
C CYS A 212 13.54 4.20 -13.05
N VAL A 213 13.08 4.80 -14.15
CA VAL A 213 13.08 6.26 -14.25
C VAL A 213 11.93 6.75 -13.38
N ASN A 214 12.25 7.54 -12.36
CA ASN A 214 11.27 8.12 -11.42
C ASN A 214 11.01 9.57 -11.82
N ILE A 215 9.77 9.84 -12.21
CA ILE A 215 9.31 11.14 -12.69
C ILE A 215 8.36 11.72 -11.65
N LYS A 216 8.60 12.97 -11.23
CA LYS A 216 7.68 13.75 -10.38
C LYS A 216 6.78 14.58 -11.28
N HIS A 217 5.55 14.12 -11.44
CA HIS A 217 4.54 14.81 -12.23
C HIS A 217 3.73 15.73 -11.31
N GLU A 218 3.89 17.04 -11.52
CA GLU A 218 3.12 18.08 -10.83
C GLU A 218 1.69 18.11 -11.36
N GLN A 219 0.71 18.11 -10.47
CA GLN A 219 -0.71 18.32 -10.78
C GLN A 219 -1.25 19.45 -9.90
N PRO A 220 -2.43 20.02 -10.20
CA PRO A 220 -2.91 21.25 -9.55
C PRO A 220 -2.89 21.24 -8.02
N ASP A 221 -3.23 20.11 -7.40
CA ASP A 221 -3.36 19.95 -5.95
C ASP A 221 -2.37 18.94 -5.36
N LYS A 222 -1.62 18.22 -6.19
CA LYS A 222 -0.70 17.18 -5.74
C LYS A 222 0.40 16.82 -6.71
N LYS A 223 1.55 16.44 -6.15
CA LYS A 223 2.63 15.74 -6.86
C LYS A 223 2.43 14.24 -6.83
N VAL A 224 2.41 13.61 -8.00
CA VAL A 224 2.41 12.14 -8.15
C VAL A 224 3.75 11.68 -8.70
N SER A 225 4.10 10.42 -8.43
CA SER A 225 5.33 9.81 -8.98
C SER A 225 4.98 8.76 -10.03
N ILE A 226 5.67 8.80 -11.15
CA ILE A 226 5.55 7.83 -12.24
C ILE A 226 6.87 7.08 -12.32
N PHE A 227 6.82 5.76 -12.19
CA PHE A 227 7.97 4.87 -12.26
C PHE A 227 7.91 4.07 -13.55
N VAL A 228 8.86 4.30 -14.44
CA VAL A 228 8.91 3.65 -15.75
C VAL A 228 10.04 2.62 -15.75
N PHE A 229 9.69 1.36 -16.02
CA PHE A 229 10.63 0.23 -16.02
C PHE A 229 10.98 -0.21 -17.44
N GLU A 230 12.15 -0.82 -17.61
CA GLU A 230 12.65 -1.25 -18.92
C GLU A 230 11.70 -2.17 -19.67
N ARG A 231 11.01 -3.08 -18.97
CA ARG A 231 10.08 -4.04 -19.57
C ARG A 231 8.74 -3.41 -20.01
N GLY A 232 8.60 -2.09 -19.92
CA GLY A 232 7.38 -1.36 -20.27
C GLY A 232 6.37 -1.26 -19.12
N SER A 233 6.61 -1.92 -17.98
CA SER A 233 5.78 -1.70 -16.79
C SER A 233 5.90 -0.25 -16.32
N VAL A 234 4.76 0.35 -16.00
CA VAL A 234 4.67 1.70 -15.42
C VAL A 234 3.86 1.61 -14.13
N ILE A 235 4.36 2.27 -13.07
CA ILE A 235 3.65 2.41 -11.79
C ILE A 235 3.38 3.89 -11.55
N VAL A 236 2.14 4.24 -11.22
CA VAL A 236 1.77 5.58 -10.73
C VAL A 236 1.47 5.47 -9.23
N THR A 237 2.14 6.28 -8.41
CA THR A 237 1.98 6.30 -6.95
C THR A 237 1.83 7.71 -6.41
N GLY A 238 1.22 7.84 -5.24
CA GLY A 238 0.96 9.13 -4.58
C GLY A 238 -0.35 9.79 -5.00
N ALA A 239 -1.08 9.23 -5.96
CA ALA A 239 -2.43 9.70 -6.34
C ALA A 239 -3.42 9.56 -5.17
N LYS A 240 -4.51 10.35 -5.17
CA LYS A 240 -5.65 10.20 -4.23
C LYS A 240 -6.96 9.89 -4.92
N THR A 241 -7.08 10.23 -6.20
CA THR A 241 -8.27 10.02 -7.03
C THR A 241 -7.85 9.36 -8.35
N CYS A 242 -8.80 8.80 -9.09
CA CYS A 242 -8.55 8.25 -10.42
C CYS A 242 -8.24 9.33 -11.46
N THR A 243 -8.71 10.57 -11.30
CA THR A 243 -8.27 11.71 -12.13
C THR A 243 -6.77 11.93 -12.02
N HIS A 244 -6.21 11.86 -10.80
CA HIS A 244 -4.75 11.95 -10.63
C HIS A 244 -4.00 10.86 -11.39
N VAL A 245 -4.55 9.64 -11.39
CA VAL A 245 -3.97 8.51 -12.13
C VAL A 245 -4.08 8.75 -13.64
N ALA A 246 -5.24 9.20 -14.13
CA ALA A 246 -5.49 9.47 -15.54
C ALA A 246 -4.56 10.56 -16.10
N ASN A 247 -4.38 11.67 -15.37
CA ASN A 247 -3.46 12.74 -15.77
C ASN A 247 -2.02 12.24 -15.92
N ALA A 248 -1.56 11.44 -14.95
CA ALA A 248 -0.22 10.84 -15.01
C ALA A 248 -0.09 9.83 -16.15
N TYR A 249 -1.13 9.02 -16.38
CA TYR A 249 -1.21 8.06 -17.48
C TYR A 249 -1.15 8.74 -18.84
N ASN A 250 -1.95 9.78 -19.07
CA ASN A 250 -1.98 10.52 -20.33
C ASN A 250 -0.62 11.18 -20.60
N PHE A 251 -0.10 11.91 -19.61
CA PHE A 251 1.21 12.55 -19.69
C PHE A 251 2.30 11.56 -20.12
N ILE A 252 2.44 10.43 -19.42
CA ILE A 252 3.53 9.52 -19.72
C ILE A 252 3.33 8.79 -21.05
N ASN A 253 2.11 8.40 -21.41
CA ASN A 253 1.88 7.74 -22.70
C ASN A 253 2.14 8.69 -23.87
N GLU A 254 1.66 9.94 -23.81
CA GLU A 254 1.95 10.96 -24.81
C GLU A 254 3.46 11.21 -24.93
N TYR A 255 4.14 11.35 -23.79
CA TYR A 255 5.58 11.58 -23.76
C TYR A 255 6.36 10.41 -24.39
N LEU A 256 5.99 9.17 -24.05
CA LEU A 256 6.63 7.97 -24.58
C LEU A 256 6.39 7.83 -26.09
N LEU A 257 5.18 8.14 -26.57
CA LEU A 257 4.83 8.08 -27.99
C LEU A 257 5.60 9.14 -28.80
N ARG A 258 5.64 10.38 -28.31
CA ARG A 258 6.35 11.49 -28.97
C ARG A 258 7.85 11.21 -29.14
N ASN A 259 8.44 10.47 -28.21
CA ASN A 259 9.89 10.20 -28.17
C ASN A 259 10.24 8.76 -28.55
N ILE A 260 9.29 8.00 -29.12
CA ILE A 260 9.40 6.53 -29.26
C ILE A 260 10.66 6.08 -30.01
N GLU A 261 11.07 6.81 -31.04
CA GLU A 261 12.24 6.47 -31.86
C GLU A 261 13.55 6.49 -31.05
N LEU A 262 13.64 7.40 -30.07
CA LEU A 262 14.81 7.59 -29.22
C LEU A 262 14.78 6.63 -28.03
N ILE A 263 13.60 6.38 -27.46
CA ILE A 263 13.48 5.66 -26.18
C ILE A 263 13.14 4.19 -26.34
N LYS A 264 12.68 3.72 -27.51
CA LYS A 264 12.41 2.30 -27.71
C LYS A 264 13.72 1.52 -27.66
N LYS A 265 13.82 0.59 -26.72
CA LYS A 265 14.97 -0.30 -26.63
C LYS A 265 14.90 -1.24 -27.83
N ARG A 266 15.86 -1.13 -28.75
CA ARG A 266 16.03 -2.12 -29.82
C ARG A 266 16.49 -3.40 -29.13
N ASP A 267 15.80 -4.50 -29.39
CA ASP A 267 16.31 -5.80 -28.96
C ASP A 267 17.63 -6.00 -29.70
N THR A 268 18.74 -5.92 -28.96
CA THR A 268 20.00 -6.49 -29.41
C THR A 268 19.74 -7.98 -29.48
N THR A 269 19.32 -8.48 -30.64
CA THR A 269 19.44 -9.91 -30.91
C THR A 269 20.90 -10.27 -30.71
N ASP A 270 21.18 -11.43 -30.09
CA ASP A 270 22.54 -11.92 -29.87
C ASP A 270 23.40 -11.87 -31.15
N GLN A 271 22.76 -11.95 -32.32
CA GLN A 271 23.34 -11.73 -33.65
C GLN A 271 24.07 -10.39 -33.82
N THR A 272 23.61 -9.32 -33.15
CA THR A 272 24.23 -7.98 -33.22
C THR A 272 25.51 -7.92 -32.38
N ILE A 273 25.54 -8.61 -31.23
CA ILE A 273 26.74 -8.76 -30.39
C ILE A 273 27.74 -9.67 -31.10
N VAL A 274 27.30 -10.78 -31.70
CA VAL A 274 28.14 -11.65 -32.54
C VAL A 274 28.76 -10.86 -33.70
N LYS A 275 27.98 -10.04 -34.43
CA LYS A 275 28.51 -9.16 -35.49
C LYS A 275 29.57 -8.16 -35.00
N TYR A 276 29.42 -7.62 -33.79
CA TYR A 276 30.41 -6.71 -33.20
C TYR A 276 31.66 -7.47 -32.72
N LEU A 277 31.50 -8.66 -32.15
CA LEU A 277 32.62 -9.51 -31.72
C LEU A 277 33.41 -10.08 -32.91
N GLU A 278 32.74 -10.41 -34.02
CA GLU A 278 33.39 -10.82 -35.28
C GLU A 278 34.23 -9.68 -35.88
N LYS A 279 33.74 -8.43 -35.82
CA LYS A 279 34.51 -7.24 -36.24
C LYS A 279 35.75 -6.95 -35.39
N ILE A 280 35.74 -7.33 -34.12
CA ILE A 280 36.89 -7.16 -33.21
C ILE A 280 37.95 -8.24 -33.45
N LYS A 281 37.56 -9.42 -33.97
CA LYS A 281 38.50 -10.51 -34.31
C LYS A 281 39.23 -10.33 -35.65
N THR A 282 38.91 -9.30 -36.42
CA THR A 282 39.49 -9.04 -37.76
C THR A 282 40.55 -7.92 -37.77
N TYR A 283 40.98 -7.47 -36.58
CA TYR A 283 42.18 -6.64 -36.36
C TYR A 283 43.13 -7.38 -35.42
#